data_AF-A0A7Y3MM23-F1
#
_entry.id   AF-A0A7Y3MM23-F1
#
_cell.length_a   1.000
_cell.length_b   1.000
_cell.length_c   1.000
_cell.angle_alpha   90.00
_cell.angle_beta   90.00
_cell.angle_gamma   90.00
#
_symmetry.space_group_name_H-M   'P 1'
#
loop_
_entity.id
_entity.type
_entity.pdbx_description
1 polymer ?
#
loop_
_entity_poly.entity_id
_entity_poly.type
_entity_poly.pdbx_seq_one_letter_code
_entity_poly.pdbx_strand_id
1 'polypeptide(L)'
;MVKFTVYMFMCFFVAQVHSQAQSIKAKKGSFAIDKSKNIIVWHQSNIDTVVLVKNIKGFRFRNKYRFNKPITSLSHNKKYQLSRKGKTFDLYISKLPLVQIEVDTPLNKDTKVLGSYKYYNKKNFIESSLGIEFRGNLSLTYPKKTFDIEFWRDSIWNKSRDITFENLRNDDDWILDGMYNEPLRIRSYVANKLWTAIRKPYGQDEVPFEKSGIDLIYVEVFKNQKYQGVYTLTESVDRKLLGLQK
;
A
#
# COMPACT_ATOMS: atom_id res chain seq x y z
N MET A 1 25.72 -35.26 71.60
CA MET A 1 26.29 -34.67 70.38
C MET A 1 25.71 -35.43 69.19
N VAL A 2 24.58 -34.97 68.64
CA VAL A 2 23.89 -35.62 67.50
C VAL A 2 23.69 -34.55 66.43
N LYS A 3 24.35 -34.71 65.29
CA LYS A 3 24.20 -33.82 64.13
C LYS A 3 23.13 -34.40 63.21
N PHE A 4 22.01 -33.68 63.05
CA PHE A 4 21.00 -33.95 62.02
C PHE A 4 21.48 -33.35 60.70
N THR A 5 21.66 -34.19 59.68
CA THR A 5 21.93 -33.76 58.31
C THR A 5 20.60 -33.78 57.54
N VAL A 6 20.05 -32.60 57.26
CA VAL A 6 18.85 -32.43 56.43
C VAL A 6 19.29 -32.38 54.97
N TYR A 7 18.86 -33.37 54.17
CA TYR A 7 18.99 -33.33 52.71
C TYR A 7 17.83 -32.53 52.11
N MET A 8 18.14 -31.35 51.56
CA MET A 8 17.19 -30.52 50.84
C MET A 8 17.10 -30.99 49.38
N PHE A 9 16.01 -31.67 49.03
CA PHE A 9 15.70 -32.09 47.67
C PHE A 9 15.31 -30.85 46.83
N MET A 10 16.21 -30.41 45.95
CA MET A 10 15.97 -29.30 45.03
C MET A 10 15.32 -29.83 43.74
N CYS A 11 14.00 -29.76 43.66
CA CYS A 11 13.25 -30.07 42.44
C CYS A 11 13.53 -29.02 41.35
N PHE A 12 14.32 -29.36 40.34
CA PHE A 12 14.45 -28.58 39.12
C PHE A 12 13.18 -28.69 38.27
N PHE A 13 12.30 -27.68 38.37
CA PHE A 13 11.21 -27.48 37.40
C PHE A 13 11.83 -27.04 36.07
N VAL A 14 12.01 -27.98 35.14
CA VAL A 14 12.34 -27.66 33.74
C VAL A 14 11.08 -27.06 33.10
N ALA A 15 10.97 -25.74 33.11
CA ALA A 15 9.93 -25.04 32.38
C ALA A 15 10.14 -25.28 30.88
N GLN A 16 9.39 -26.22 30.30
CA GLN A 16 9.33 -26.37 28.85
C GLN A 16 8.71 -25.11 28.25
N VAL A 17 9.57 -24.24 27.71
CA VAL A 17 9.18 -23.05 26.95
C VAL A 17 8.51 -23.54 25.67
N HIS A 18 7.20 -23.78 25.74
CA HIS A 18 6.40 -24.05 24.56
C HIS A 18 6.41 -22.76 23.72
N SER A 19 7.17 -22.76 22.63
CA SER A 19 7.12 -21.70 21.62
C SER A 19 5.70 -21.65 21.06
N GLN A 20 4.88 -20.76 21.61
CA GLN A 20 3.50 -20.59 21.17
C GLN A 20 3.50 -19.96 19.78
N ALA A 21 3.24 -20.80 18.78
CA ALA A 21 3.09 -20.34 17.41
C ALA A 21 1.98 -19.27 17.29
N GLN A 22 2.33 -18.11 16.76
CA GLN A 22 1.53 -16.89 16.83
C GLN A 22 0.90 -16.53 15.46
N SER A 23 -0.25 -15.87 15.48
CA SER A 23 -0.86 -15.28 14.27
C SER A 23 -0.51 -13.81 14.16
N ILE A 24 -0.06 -13.35 13.01
CA ILE A 24 0.26 -11.94 12.77
C ILE A 24 -1.03 -11.16 12.52
N LYS A 25 -1.26 -10.07 13.27
CA LYS A 25 -2.42 -9.18 13.07
C LYS A 25 -2.05 -8.05 12.12
N ALA A 26 -2.69 -8.00 10.95
CA ALA A 26 -2.50 -6.92 10.00
C ALA A 26 -3.20 -5.63 10.49
N LYS A 27 -2.59 -4.48 10.20
CA LYS A 27 -3.11 -3.17 10.60
C LYS A 27 -4.26 -2.72 9.69
N LYS A 28 -5.13 -1.83 10.17
CA LYS A 28 -6.17 -1.19 9.34
C LYS A 28 -5.51 -0.56 8.11
N GLY A 29 -6.12 -0.73 6.93
CA GLY A 29 -5.62 -0.20 5.66
C GLY A 29 -4.43 -0.96 5.05
N SER A 30 -3.64 -1.69 5.85
CA SER A 30 -2.42 -2.36 5.38
C SER A 30 -2.64 -3.57 4.46
N PHE A 31 -3.86 -4.03 4.27
CA PHE A 31 -4.15 -5.19 3.43
C PHE A 31 -5.46 -4.99 2.65
N ALA A 32 -5.58 -5.72 1.55
CA ALA A 32 -6.80 -5.84 0.75
C ALA A 32 -6.96 -7.28 0.27
N ILE A 33 -8.22 -7.68 0.02
CA ILE A 33 -8.59 -9.07 -0.30
C ILE A 33 -9.48 -9.06 -1.52
N ASP A 34 -9.00 -9.64 -2.62
CA ASP A 34 -9.79 -9.93 -3.81
C ASP A 34 -10.36 -11.35 -3.68
N LYS A 35 -11.64 -11.43 -3.31
CA LYS A 35 -12.34 -12.72 -3.15
C LYS A 35 -12.63 -13.40 -4.50
N SER A 36 -12.68 -12.65 -5.60
CA SER A 36 -12.96 -13.22 -6.92
C SER A 36 -11.75 -13.99 -7.46
N LYS A 37 -10.54 -13.51 -7.16
CA LYS A 37 -9.27 -14.16 -7.52
C LYS A 37 -8.65 -14.97 -6.39
N ASN A 38 -9.27 -14.97 -5.20
CA ASN A 38 -8.70 -15.49 -3.96
C ASN A 38 -7.29 -14.95 -3.67
N ILE A 39 -7.09 -13.64 -3.85
CA ILE A 39 -5.80 -12.98 -3.61
C ILE A 39 -5.88 -12.12 -2.35
N ILE A 40 -4.80 -12.10 -1.58
CA ILE A 40 -4.57 -11.14 -0.49
C ILE A 40 -3.27 -10.42 -0.77
N VAL A 41 -3.30 -9.09 -0.76
CA VAL A 41 -2.09 -8.26 -0.78
C VAL A 41 -1.97 -7.59 0.57
N TRP A 42 -0.81 -7.76 1.21
CA TRP A 42 -0.49 -7.14 2.50
C TRP A 42 0.75 -6.28 2.37
N HIS A 43 0.62 -4.99 2.68
CA HIS A 43 1.74 -4.06 2.79
C HIS A 43 2.51 -4.28 4.10
N GLN A 44 3.79 -4.62 3.96
CA GLN A 44 4.73 -4.68 5.07
C GLN A 44 6.13 -4.31 4.58
N SER A 45 6.47 -3.02 4.57
CA SER A 45 7.73 -2.54 3.97
C SER A 45 9.01 -3.11 4.61
N ASN A 46 8.99 -3.46 5.89
CA ASN A 46 10.11 -4.09 6.59
C ASN A 46 9.66 -5.44 7.17
N ILE A 47 9.92 -6.51 6.45
CA ILE A 47 9.48 -7.85 6.84
C ILE A 47 10.30 -8.43 8.00
N ASP A 48 11.55 -8.01 8.16
CA ASP A 48 12.45 -8.51 9.20
C ASP A 48 11.93 -8.18 10.60
N THR A 49 11.26 -7.05 10.77
CA THR A 49 10.53 -6.71 12.01
C THR A 49 9.43 -7.71 12.38
N VAL A 50 8.97 -8.51 11.42
CA VAL A 50 7.94 -9.56 11.61
C VAL A 50 8.57 -10.95 11.76
N VAL A 51 9.77 -11.16 11.19
CA VAL A 51 10.51 -12.45 11.21
C VAL A 51 11.03 -12.83 12.60
N LEU A 52 11.06 -11.90 13.56
CA LEU A 52 11.33 -12.22 14.98
C LEU A 52 10.32 -13.23 15.58
N VAL A 53 9.16 -13.40 14.94
CA VAL A 53 8.16 -14.41 15.32
C VAL A 53 8.50 -15.75 14.67
N LYS A 54 9.12 -16.66 15.44
CA LYS A 54 9.26 -18.07 15.02
C LYS A 54 7.89 -18.75 14.98
N ASN A 55 7.67 -19.64 14.01
CA ASN A 55 6.45 -20.46 13.85
C ASN A 55 5.15 -19.66 13.60
N ILE A 56 5.07 -18.98 12.46
CA ILE A 56 3.88 -18.24 12.03
C ILE A 56 2.79 -19.22 11.59
N LYS A 57 1.66 -19.24 12.30
CA LYS A 57 0.49 -20.09 11.99
C LYS A 57 -0.47 -19.48 10.97
N GLY A 58 -0.37 -18.18 10.73
CA GLY A 58 -1.21 -17.47 9.78
C GLY A 58 -1.41 -16.00 10.14
N PHE A 59 -2.45 -15.40 9.56
CA PHE A 59 -2.70 -13.97 9.62
C PHE A 59 -4.12 -13.67 10.09
N ARG A 60 -4.26 -12.58 10.84
CA ARG A 60 -5.54 -11.96 11.15
C ARG A 60 -5.65 -10.66 10.36
N PHE A 61 -6.34 -10.76 9.22
CA PHE A 61 -6.80 -9.63 8.42
C PHE A 61 -8.15 -9.16 9.01
N ARG A 62 -9.23 -9.08 8.21
CA ARG A 62 -10.62 -8.98 8.74
C ARG A 62 -11.06 -10.25 9.46
N ASN A 63 -10.56 -11.40 9.01
CA ASN A 63 -10.83 -12.72 9.55
C ASN A 63 -9.50 -13.44 9.83
N LYS A 64 -9.55 -14.56 10.54
CA LYS A 64 -8.40 -15.46 10.69
C LYS A 64 -8.20 -16.27 9.40
N TYR A 65 -6.97 -16.29 8.92
CA TYR A 65 -6.47 -17.09 7.81
C TYR A 65 -5.28 -17.91 8.30
N ARG A 66 -5.19 -19.17 7.92
CA ARG A 66 -4.18 -20.10 8.47
C ARG A 66 -3.33 -20.69 7.37
N PHE A 67 -2.07 -20.93 7.67
CA PHE A 67 -1.27 -21.83 6.86
C PHE A 67 -1.69 -23.27 7.10
N ASN A 68 -1.52 -24.12 6.09
CA ASN A 68 -1.69 -25.57 6.25
C ASN A 68 -0.59 -26.15 7.15
N LYS A 69 0.63 -25.61 7.05
CA LYS A 69 1.77 -25.92 7.94
C LYS A 69 2.40 -24.60 8.40
N PRO A 70 2.76 -24.44 9.68
CA PRO A 70 3.45 -23.24 10.15
C PRO A 70 4.72 -22.97 9.33
N ILE A 71 5.03 -21.69 9.13
CA ILE A 71 6.25 -21.27 8.42
C ILE A 71 7.16 -20.49 9.37
N THR A 72 8.45 -20.49 9.06
CA THR A 72 9.49 -19.88 9.90
C THR A 72 9.96 -18.52 9.39
N SER A 73 9.75 -18.21 8.11
CA SER A 73 10.20 -16.95 7.51
C SER A 73 9.23 -16.43 6.45
N LEU A 74 9.19 -15.12 6.31
CA LEU A 74 8.44 -14.43 5.27
C LEU A 74 9.39 -13.80 4.24
N SER A 75 8.92 -13.58 3.02
CA SER A 75 9.67 -12.94 1.94
C SER A 75 8.73 -12.13 1.04
N HIS A 76 9.26 -11.06 0.46
CA HIS A 76 8.59 -10.29 -0.58
C HIS A 76 8.53 -11.00 -1.92
N ASN A 77 9.43 -11.96 -2.15
CA ASN A 77 9.63 -12.60 -3.45
C ASN A 77 8.93 -13.98 -3.51
N LYS A 78 8.08 -14.29 -2.52
CA LYS A 78 7.36 -15.56 -2.43
C LYS A 78 5.88 -15.31 -2.21
N LYS A 79 5.06 -16.14 -2.85
CA LYS A 79 3.63 -16.25 -2.53
C LYS A 79 3.41 -17.27 -1.42
N TYR A 80 2.35 -17.07 -0.66
CA TYR A 80 1.99 -17.87 0.51
C TYR A 80 0.54 -18.33 0.39
N GLN A 81 0.27 -19.61 0.63
CA GLN A 81 -1.11 -20.11 0.60
C GLN A 81 -1.72 -20.13 1.99
N LEU A 82 -2.87 -19.46 2.11
CA LEU A 82 -3.65 -19.38 3.35
C LEU A 82 -5.04 -19.98 3.14
N SER A 83 -5.49 -20.81 4.09
CA SER A 83 -6.82 -21.37 4.10
C SER A 83 -7.78 -20.59 5.00
N ARG A 84 -9.02 -20.43 4.54
CA ARG A 84 -10.16 -19.96 5.32
C ARG A 84 -11.44 -20.61 4.83
N LYS A 85 -12.17 -21.28 5.74
CA LYS A 85 -13.47 -21.93 5.46
C LYS A 85 -13.42 -22.80 4.19
N GLY A 86 -12.39 -23.63 4.07
CA GLY A 86 -12.19 -24.52 2.92
C GLY A 86 -11.70 -23.85 1.62
N LYS A 87 -11.57 -22.51 1.58
CA LYS A 87 -11.01 -21.79 0.42
C LYS A 87 -9.55 -21.44 0.65
N THR A 88 -8.74 -21.60 -0.40
CA THR A 88 -7.33 -21.20 -0.42
C THR A 88 -7.19 -19.81 -1.02
N PHE A 89 -6.35 -18.99 -0.40
CA PHE A 89 -5.99 -17.65 -0.85
C PHE A 89 -4.48 -17.55 -1.05
N ASP A 90 -4.07 -16.93 -2.15
CA ASP A 90 -2.68 -16.55 -2.39
C ASP A 90 -2.39 -15.20 -1.72
N LEU A 91 -1.51 -15.21 -0.71
CA LEU A 91 -0.99 -14.03 -0.03
C LEU A 91 0.31 -13.57 -0.70
N TYR A 92 0.33 -12.29 -1.07
CA TYR A 92 1.50 -11.55 -1.53
C TYR A 92 1.84 -10.45 -0.52
N ILE A 93 3.12 -10.34 -0.16
CA ILE A 93 3.61 -9.35 0.79
C ILE A 93 4.34 -8.25 0.02
N SER A 94 3.71 -7.10 -0.13
CA SER A 94 4.26 -5.99 -0.92
C SER A 94 5.06 -5.02 -0.06
N LYS A 95 6.12 -4.47 -0.66
CA LYS A 95 6.84 -3.30 -0.12
C LYS A 95 6.17 -1.98 -0.51
N LEU A 96 5.33 -2.02 -1.54
CA LEU A 96 4.70 -0.85 -2.13
C LEU A 96 3.51 -0.40 -1.30
N PRO A 97 3.28 0.93 -1.17
CA PRO A 97 2.04 1.46 -0.62
C PRO A 97 0.80 0.77 -1.18
N LEU A 98 -0.21 0.61 -0.33
CA LEU A 98 -1.47 0.00 -0.72
C LEU A 98 -2.57 1.04 -0.82
N VAL A 99 -3.17 1.15 -2.00
CA VAL A 99 -4.32 1.99 -2.32
C VAL A 99 -5.57 1.13 -2.47
N GLN A 100 -6.66 1.54 -1.83
CA GLN A 100 -7.99 0.94 -1.97
C GLN A 100 -8.99 2.04 -2.31
N ILE A 101 -9.69 1.87 -3.42
CA ILE A 101 -10.73 2.77 -3.92
C ILE A 101 -12.05 2.01 -3.91
N GLU A 102 -13.09 2.61 -3.34
CA GLU A 102 -14.46 2.12 -3.47
C GLU A 102 -15.30 3.21 -4.14
N VAL A 103 -15.99 2.85 -5.21
CA VAL A 103 -16.85 3.73 -6.01
C VAL A 103 -18.01 2.94 -6.60
N ASP A 104 -19.23 3.39 -6.33
CA ASP A 104 -20.46 2.71 -6.75
C ASP A 104 -20.99 3.23 -8.10
N THR A 105 -20.56 4.44 -8.49
CA THR A 105 -20.94 5.06 -9.76
C THR A 105 -20.03 4.59 -10.91
N PRO A 106 -20.57 4.27 -12.10
CA PRO A 106 -19.76 4.04 -13.29
C PRO A 106 -18.86 5.24 -13.61
N LEU A 107 -17.61 4.97 -13.96
CA LEU A 107 -16.65 6.01 -14.33
C LEU A 107 -16.76 6.32 -15.82
N ASN A 108 -16.57 7.59 -16.18
CA ASN A 108 -16.36 8.08 -17.53
C ASN A 108 -15.10 8.98 -17.55
N LYS A 109 -14.83 9.70 -18.65
CA LYS A 109 -13.64 10.56 -18.78
C LYS A 109 -13.91 12.06 -18.58
N ASP A 110 -15.17 12.43 -18.43
CA ASP A 110 -15.66 13.81 -18.52
C ASP A 110 -16.14 14.35 -17.18
N THR A 111 -16.36 13.48 -16.18
CA THR A 111 -16.89 13.87 -14.87
C THR A 111 -16.35 12.97 -13.76
N LYS A 112 -15.70 13.60 -12.78
CA LYS A 112 -15.34 12.98 -11.51
C LYS A 112 -16.59 12.63 -10.72
N VAL A 113 -16.68 11.37 -10.31
CA VAL A 113 -17.74 10.87 -9.43
C VAL A 113 -17.18 10.61 -8.03
N LEU A 114 -18.06 10.70 -7.03
CA LEU A 114 -17.69 10.48 -5.64
C LEU A 114 -17.33 9.01 -5.38
N GLY A 115 -16.24 8.81 -4.66
CA GLY A 115 -15.82 7.54 -4.08
C GLY A 115 -15.12 7.74 -2.75
N SER A 116 -14.59 6.64 -2.21
CA SER A 116 -13.74 6.65 -1.02
C SER A 116 -12.35 6.12 -1.35
N TYR A 117 -11.35 6.72 -0.71
CA TYR A 117 -9.94 6.39 -0.88
C TYR A 117 -9.31 6.00 0.45
N LYS A 118 -8.53 4.93 0.43
CA LYS A 118 -7.67 4.51 1.54
C LYS A 118 -6.27 4.29 1.02
N TYR A 119 -5.30 4.84 1.73
CA TYR A 119 -3.88 4.63 1.48
C TYR A 119 -3.19 4.13 2.75
N TYR A 120 -2.26 3.20 2.59
CA TYR A 120 -1.42 2.73 3.68
C TYR A 120 0.03 2.56 3.24
N ASN A 121 0.95 3.19 3.97
CA ASN A 121 2.39 2.98 3.81
C ASN A 121 3.13 3.24 5.13
N LYS A 122 4.09 2.40 5.50
CA LYS A 122 4.98 2.57 6.69
C LYS A 122 4.26 3.10 7.96
N LYS A 123 3.07 2.59 8.28
CA LYS A 123 2.18 3.03 9.41
C LYS A 123 1.38 4.32 9.19
N ASN A 124 1.64 5.07 8.13
CA ASN A 124 0.77 6.15 7.68
C ASN A 124 -0.50 5.55 7.05
N PHE A 125 -1.66 5.88 7.62
CA PHE A 125 -2.96 5.47 7.10
C PHE A 125 -3.78 6.73 6.80
N ILE A 126 -4.24 6.83 5.55
CA ILE A 126 -5.03 7.95 5.06
C ILE A 126 -6.39 7.41 4.60
N GLU A 127 -7.45 8.12 4.96
CA GLU A 127 -8.83 7.87 4.52
C GLU A 127 -9.42 9.22 4.09
N SER A 128 -10.02 9.28 2.91
CA SER A 128 -10.58 10.51 2.34
C SER A 128 -11.73 10.22 1.37
N SER A 129 -12.61 11.21 1.19
CA SER A 129 -13.47 11.29 0.01
C SER A 129 -12.62 11.55 -1.23
N LEU A 130 -13.09 11.03 -2.36
CA LEU A 130 -12.38 11.00 -3.62
C LEU A 130 -13.32 11.44 -4.76
N GLY A 131 -12.91 12.39 -5.58
CA GLY A 131 -13.38 12.51 -6.95
C GLY A 131 -12.54 11.63 -7.85
N ILE A 132 -13.18 10.79 -8.68
CA ILE A 132 -12.46 9.89 -9.59
C ILE A 132 -13.12 9.82 -10.97
N GLU A 133 -12.30 9.83 -12.01
CA GLU A 133 -12.69 9.60 -13.39
C GLU A 133 -11.60 8.83 -14.15
N PHE A 134 -11.89 8.39 -15.37
CA PHE A 134 -10.87 7.87 -16.27
C PHE A 134 -10.06 9.00 -16.90
N ARG A 135 -8.76 8.78 -17.05
CA ARG A 135 -7.84 9.76 -17.63
C ARG A 135 -7.17 9.28 -18.91
N GLY A 136 -6.97 10.24 -19.79
CA GLY A 136 -6.11 10.15 -20.98
C GLY A 136 -6.92 10.03 -22.26
N ASN A 137 -6.25 9.67 -23.35
CA ASN A 137 -6.86 9.54 -24.66
C ASN A 137 -6.72 8.09 -25.16
N LEU A 138 -5.54 7.72 -25.69
CA LEU A 138 -5.26 6.34 -26.09
C LEU A 138 -5.36 5.36 -24.91
N SER A 139 -4.97 5.77 -23.69
CA SER A 139 -5.08 4.94 -22.49
C SER A 139 -6.51 4.53 -22.15
N LEU A 140 -7.52 5.26 -22.63
CA LEU A 140 -8.92 4.91 -22.46
C LEU A 140 -9.32 3.65 -23.24
N THR A 141 -8.54 3.21 -24.24
CA THR A 141 -8.81 1.94 -24.95
C THR A 141 -8.23 0.74 -24.20
N TYR A 142 -7.29 0.95 -23.27
CA TYR A 142 -6.60 -0.14 -22.57
C TYR A 142 -7.49 -0.85 -21.54
N PRO A 143 -7.35 -2.18 -21.35
CA PRO A 143 -8.08 -2.92 -20.32
C PRO A 143 -7.82 -2.41 -18.90
N LYS A 144 -6.58 -1.97 -18.63
CA LYS A 144 -6.19 -1.38 -17.34
C LYS A 144 -6.21 0.14 -17.47
N LYS A 145 -7.20 0.75 -16.80
CA LYS A 145 -7.45 2.20 -16.88
C LYS A 145 -6.51 2.99 -15.98
N THR A 146 -6.20 4.19 -16.44
CA THR A 146 -5.56 5.27 -15.67
C THR A 146 -6.65 6.15 -15.10
N PHE A 147 -6.46 6.63 -13.87
CA PHE A 147 -7.46 7.44 -13.16
C PHE A 147 -6.91 8.84 -12.88
N ASP A 148 -7.76 9.84 -13.09
CA ASP A 148 -7.60 11.16 -12.49
C ASP A 148 -8.31 11.13 -11.15
N ILE A 149 -7.63 11.55 -10.09
CA ILE A 149 -8.20 11.57 -8.74
C ILE A 149 -7.98 12.91 -8.06
N GLU A 150 -9.00 13.35 -7.34
CA GLU A 150 -8.98 14.57 -6.54
C GLU A 150 -9.49 14.27 -5.13
N PHE A 151 -8.82 14.79 -4.11
CA PHE A 151 -9.22 14.56 -2.72
C PHE A 151 -10.15 15.65 -2.21
N TRP A 152 -11.25 15.23 -1.59
CA TRP A 152 -12.23 16.14 -1.03
C TRP A 152 -12.34 15.99 0.50
N ARG A 153 -12.58 17.11 1.21
CA ARG A 153 -12.79 17.16 2.67
C ARG A 153 -14.10 16.54 3.08
N ASP A 154 -15.13 16.72 2.26
CA ASP A 154 -16.47 16.18 2.46
C ASP A 154 -17.06 15.72 1.12
N SER A 155 -18.15 14.96 1.20
CA SER A 155 -18.85 14.39 0.05
C SER A 155 -19.93 15.30 -0.55
N ILE A 156 -20.09 16.52 -0.03
CA ILE A 156 -21.26 17.38 -0.31
C ILE A 156 -20.86 18.61 -1.13
N TRP A 157 -19.78 19.26 -0.71
CA TRP A 157 -19.34 20.56 -1.24
C TRP A 157 -18.09 20.45 -2.10
N ASN A 158 -17.57 19.24 -2.35
CA ASN A 158 -16.36 18.96 -3.11
C ASN A 158 -15.18 19.88 -2.74
N LYS A 159 -15.10 20.27 -1.45
CA LYS A 159 -14.02 21.15 -0.99
C LYS A 159 -12.72 20.37 -1.03
N SER A 160 -11.74 20.86 -1.77
CA SER A 160 -10.48 20.14 -1.92
C SER A 160 -9.73 19.94 -0.59
N ARG A 161 -8.98 18.84 -0.56
CA ARG A 161 -8.16 18.40 0.56
C ARG A 161 -6.79 18.01 0.04
N ASP A 162 -5.80 18.82 0.33
CA ASP A 162 -4.43 18.46 0.01
C ASP A 162 -3.95 17.28 0.86
N ILE A 163 -3.25 16.34 0.22
CA ILE A 163 -2.64 15.18 0.83
C ILE A 163 -1.21 15.07 0.33
N THR A 164 -0.28 14.75 1.24
CA THR A 164 1.12 14.48 0.90
C THR A 164 1.37 12.97 0.95
N PHE A 165 1.94 12.41 -0.12
CA PHE A 165 2.35 11.00 -0.19
C PHE A 165 3.87 10.86 -0.21
N GLU A 166 4.45 10.25 0.83
CA GLU A 166 5.89 10.09 0.98
C GLU A 166 6.65 11.42 0.80
N ASN A 167 7.44 11.56 -0.26
CA ASN A 167 8.25 12.73 -0.61
C ASN A 167 7.66 13.53 -1.79
N LEU A 168 6.44 13.18 -2.24
CA LEU A 168 5.71 13.93 -3.26
C LEU A 168 5.18 15.23 -2.64
N ARG A 169 4.85 16.21 -3.48
CA ARG A 169 4.33 17.51 -3.06
C ARG A 169 2.98 17.38 -2.33
N ASN A 170 2.61 18.42 -1.58
CA ASN A 170 1.28 18.48 -1.00
C ASN A 170 0.28 18.94 -2.06
N ASP A 171 -0.75 18.13 -2.34
CA ASP A 171 -1.70 18.43 -3.41
C ASP A 171 -3.03 17.71 -3.26
N ASP A 172 -4.07 18.26 -3.86
CA ASP A 172 -5.41 17.68 -3.96
C ASP A 172 -5.57 16.78 -5.20
N ASP A 173 -4.89 17.10 -6.30
CA ASP A 173 -4.98 16.40 -7.59
C ASP A 173 -3.82 15.42 -7.85
N TRP A 174 -4.16 14.18 -8.21
CA TRP A 174 -3.19 13.12 -8.45
C TRP A 174 -3.61 12.22 -9.61
N ILE A 175 -2.63 11.54 -10.20
CA ILE A 175 -2.86 10.57 -11.26
C ILE A 175 -2.45 9.17 -10.76
N LEU A 176 -3.36 8.21 -10.90
CA LEU A 176 -3.04 6.78 -10.78
C LEU A 176 -2.87 6.19 -12.18
N ASP A 177 -1.63 6.15 -12.66
CA ASP A 177 -1.32 5.64 -13.98
C ASP A 177 -1.23 4.11 -14.00
N GLY A 178 -2.04 3.50 -14.87
CA GLY A 178 -2.11 2.06 -15.07
C GLY A 178 -0.87 1.49 -15.78
N MET A 179 -0.07 2.31 -16.45
CA MET A 179 1.17 1.90 -17.15
C MET A 179 0.97 0.69 -18.09
N TYR A 180 -0.20 0.58 -18.72
CA TYR A 180 -0.55 -0.62 -19.50
C TYR A 180 0.34 -0.80 -20.73
N ASN A 181 0.71 0.30 -21.38
CA ASN A 181 1.63 0.36 -22.51
C ASN A 181 3.12 0.36 -22.07
N GLU A 182 3.40 0.05 -20.82
CA GLU A 182 4.76 -0.12 -20.31
C GLU A 182 4.96 -1.57 -19.87
N PRO A 183 5.38 -2.50 -20.77
CA PRO A 183 5.49 -3.92 -20.43
C PRO A 183 6.34 -4.18 -19.18
N LEU A 184 7.44 -3.42 -19.03
CA LEU A 184 8.32 -3.49 -17.86
C LEU A 184 7.91 -2.56 -16.72
N ARG A 185 6.97 -1.63 -16.95
CA ARG A 185 6.47 -0.65 -15.96
C ARG A 185 7.54 0.29 -15.40
N ILE A 186 8.65 0.50 -16.10
CA ILE A 186 9.80 1.29 -15.62
C ILE A 186 10.04 2.59 -16.40
N ARG A 187 9.48 2.75 -17.60
CA ARG A 187 9.92 3.80 -18.53
C ARG A 187 9.58 5.18 -17.98
N SER A 188 8.31 5.41 -17.64
CA SER A 188 7.89 6.71 -17.08
C SER A 188 8.51 6.98 -15.71
N TYR A 189 8.68 5.94 -14.89
CA TYR A 189 9.32 6.06 -13.58
C TYR A 189 10.77 6.51 -13.70
N VAL A 190 11.59 5.79 -14.46
CA VAL A 190 13.02 6.10 -14.62
C VAL A 190 13.20 7.45 -15.31
N ALA A 191 12.40 7.77 -16.33
CA ALA A 191 12.51 9.05 -17.03
C ALA A 191 12.28 10.25 -16.10
N ASN A 192 11.18 10.25 -15.32
CA ASN A 192 10.89 11.35 -14.40
C ASN A 192 11.88 11.42 -13.24
N LYS A 193 12.28 10.28 -12.66
CA LYS A 193 13.31 10.23 -11.61
C LYS A 193 14.66 10.72 -12.11
N LEU A 194 15.06 10.35 -13.33
CA LEU A 194 16.31 10.81 -13.93
C LEU A 194 16.26 12.31 -14.21
N TRP A 195 15.17 12.79 -14.80
CA TRP A 195 14.98 14.21 -15.12
C TRP A 195 15.09 15.10 -13.87
N THR A 196 14.37 14.73 -12.81
CA THR A 196 14.41 15.45 -11.52
C THR A 196 15.76 15.34 -10.81
N ALA A 197 16.54 14.29 -11.06
CA ALA A 197 17.88 14.14 -10.50
C ALA A 197 18.93 15.00 -11.22
N ILE A 198 18.81 15.17 -12.55
CA ILE A 198 19.81 15.94 -13.35
C ILE A 198 19.46 17.43 -13.44
N ARG A 199 18.18 17.81 -13.34
CA ARG A 199 17.74 19.19 -13.52
C ARG A 199 17.34 19.81 -12.18
N LYS A 200 18.13 20.79 -11.75
CA LYS A 200 17.71 21.75 -10.73
C LYS A 200 16.92 22.89 -11.38
N PRO A 201 15.80 23.34 -10.78
CA PRO A 201 15.11 24.55 -11.23
C PRO A 201 16.04 25.76 -11.09
N TYR A 202 15.85 26.75 -11.95
CA TYR A 202 16.57 28.01 -11.87
C TYR A 202 16.01 28.82 -10.69
N GLY A 203 16.84 29.24 -9.73
CA GLY A 203 16.36 29.98 -8.55
C GLY A 203 15.91 29.11 -7.36
N GLN A 204 16.31 27.83 -7.31
CA GLN A 204 15.96 26.91 -6.22
C GLN A 204 16.34 27.41 -4.81
N ASP A 205 17.28 28.37 -4.71
CA ASP A 205 17.68 29.01 -3.46
C ASP A 205 16.61 29.96 -2.88
N GLU A 206 15.63 30.40 -3.69
CA GLU A 206 14.59 31.37 -3.30
C GLU A 206 13.21 30.72 -3.05
N VAL A 207 12.87 29.62 -3.73
CA VAL A 207 11.55 28.97 -3.61
C VAL A 207 11.71 27.46 -3.35
N PRO A 208 11.44 26.96 -2.12
CA PRO A 208 11.78 25.60 -1.70
C PRO A 208 11.06 24.44 -2.43
N PHE A 209 10.13 24.72 -3.36
CA PHE A 209 9.24 23.71 -3.94
C PHE A 209 9.14 23.73 -5.47
N GLU A 210 9.93 24.55 -6.15
CA GLU A 210 9.99 24.45 -7.60
C GLU A 210 10.65 23.11 -7.97
N LYS A 211 9.96 22.29 -8.76
CA LYS A 211 10.53 21.08 -9.36
C LYS A 211 10.57 21.28 -10.86
N SER A 212 11.64 20.81 -11.50
CA SER A 212 11.75 20.86 -12.96
C SER A 212 10.88 19.82 -13.69
N GLY A 213 10.12 19.02 -12.96
CA GLY A 213 9.22 18.01 -13.48
C GLY A 213 8.44 17.33 -12.35
N ILE A 214 7.54 16.43 -12.71
CA ILE A 214 6.74 15.65 -11.77
C ILE A 214 7.56 14.55 -11.10
N ASP A 215 7.18 14.21 -9.87
CA ASP A 215 7.64 13.00 -9.19
C ASP A 215 6.51 11.96 -9.05
N LEU A 216 6.88 10.70 -8.83
CA LEU A 216 5.96 9.58 -8.70
C LEU A 216 6.49 8.43 -7.86
N ILE A 217 5.56 7.62 -7.34
CA ILE A 217 5.84 6.39 -6.57
C ILE A 217 5.00 5.22 -7.10
N TYR A 218 5.51 4.00 -6.97
CA TYR A 218 4.72 2.79 -7.26
C TYR A 218 3.76 2.48 -6.12
N VAL A 219 2.54 2.03 -6.44
CA VAL A 219 1.52 1.63 -5.47
C VAL A 219 0.77 0.37 -5.94
N GLU A 220 0.31 -0.45 -5.00
CA GLU A 220 -0.65 -1.52 -5.27
C GLU A 220 -2.07 -0.97 -5.24
N VAL A 221 -2.90 -1.25 -6.23
CA VAL A 221 -4.27 -0.71 -6.30
C VAL A 221 -5.33 -1.80 -6.21
N PHE A 222 -6.32 -1.56 -5.36
CA PHE A 222 -7.61 -2.26 -5.35
C PHE A 222 -8.71 -1.27 -5.68
N LYS A 223 -9.61 -1.65 -6.59
CA LYS A 223 -10.84 -0.91 -6.89
C LYS A 223 -12.03 -1.83 -6.65
N ASN A 224 -12.96 -1.42 -5.79
CA ASN A 224 -14.14 -2.19 -5.38
C ASN A 224 -13.76 -3.61 -4.94
N GLN A 225 -12.80 -3.70 -4.01
CA GLN A 225 -12.20 -4.94 -3.52
C GLN A 225 -11.54 -5.85 -4.58
N LYS A 226 -11.39 -5.43 -5.84
CA LYS A 226 -10.70 -6.20 -6.89
C LYS A 226 -9.29 -5.67 -7.12
N TYR A 227 -8.32 -6.58 -7.16
CA TYR A 227 -6.92 -6.19 -7.39
C TYR A 227 -6.71 -5.77 -8.84
N GLN A 228 -6.19 -4.55 -9.01
CA GLN A 228 -5.93 -3.92 -10.31
C GLN A 228 -4.45 -4.01 -10.75
N GLY A 229 -3.56 -4.44 -9.85
CA GLY A 229 -2.12 -4.48 -10.11
C GLY A 229 -1.37 -3.25 -9.58
N VAL A 230 -0.10 -3.15 -9.99
CA VAL A 230 0.79 -2.02 -9.65
C VAL A 230 0.49 -0.82 -10.53
N TYR A 231 0.33 0.35 -9.93
CA TYR A 231 0.17 1.66 -10.58
C TYR A 231 1.34 2.57 -10.19
N THR A 232 1.45 3.72 -10.87
CA THR A 232 2.21 4.86 -10.33
C THR A 232 1.26 5.94 -9.85
N LEU A 233 1.42 6.35 -8.60
CA LEU A 233 0.81 7.56 -8.05
C LEU A 233 1.72 8.73 -8.37
N THR A 234 1.20 9.68 -9.14
CA THR A 234 2.00 10.67 -9.85
C THR A 234 1.47 12.07 -9.60
N GLU A 235 2.37 13.04 -9.43
CA GLU A 235 2.03 14.46 -9.38
C GLU A 235 1.46 14.94 -10.73
N SER A 236 0.59 15.94 -10.68
CA SER A 236 0.05 16.59 -11.87
C SER A 236 0.98 17.72 -12.35
N VAL A 237 1.00 17.98 -13.67
CA VAL A 237 1.63 19.19 -14.22
C VAL A 237 0.62 20.31 -14.13
N ASP A 238 0.88 21.29 -13.27
CA ASP A 238 0.01 22.44 -13.05
C ASP A 238 0.83 23.72 -12.77
N ARG A 239 0.12 24.81 -12.50
CA ARG A 239 0.74 26.10 -12.15
C ARG A 239 1.54 26.02 -10.85
N LYS A 240 1.09 25.22 -9.86
CA LYS A 240 1.80 25.03 -8.58
C LYS A 240 3.18 24.42 -8.80
N LEU A 241 3.29 23.44 -9.71
CA LEU A 241 4.57 22.78 -10.05
C LEU A 241 5.56 23.78 -10.66
N LEU A 242 5.05 24.67 -11.51
CA LEU A 242 5.83 25.63 -12.29
C LEU A 242 6.03 26.98 -11.57
N GLY A 243 5.54 27.15 -10.34
CA GLY A 243 5.61 28.42 -9.61
C GLY A 243 4.81 29.58 -10.24
N LEU A 244 3.80 29.27 -11.07
CA LEU A 244 3.05 30.28 -11.81
C LEU A 244 1.85 30.81 -10.99
N GLN A 245 1.66 32.13 -11.01
CA GLN A 245 0.50 32.79 -10.39
C GLN A 245 -0.81 32.50 -11.14
N LYS A 246 -1.95 32.72 -10.47
CA LYS A 246 -3.28 32.44 -11.03
C LYS A 246 -3.75 33.50 -12.02
#